data_AF-G4MMU5-F1
#
_entry.id   AF-G4MMU5-F1
#
_cell.length_a   1.000
_cell.length_b   1.000
_cell.length_c   1.000
_cell.angle_alpha   90.00
_cell.angle_beta   90.00
_cell.angle_gamma   90.00
#
_symmetry.space_group_name_H-M   'P 1'
#
loop_
_entity.id
_entity.type
_entity.pdbx_description
1 polymer ?
#
loop_
_entity_poly.entity_id
_entity_poly.type
_entity_poly.pdbx_seq_one_letter_code
_entity_poly.pdbx_strand_id
1 'polypeptide(L)'
;MAAAREMLDQVHPNLVVQYTADHNNYDFSKVQGHNVVIACLPAGIIGITSAATVAKDMLRTFKLIRFGLMVGIGGGIPSGTFDIRLGDVVV
;
A
#
# COMPACT_ATOMS: atom_id res chain seq x y z
N MET A 1 -4.33 7.65 0.56
CA MET A 1 -2.99 7.61 1.18
C MET A 1 -2.88 8.35 2.53
N ALA A 2 -3.72 9.37 2.83
CA ALA A 2 -3.59 10.20 4.04
C ALA A 2 -3.42 9.41 5.35
N ALA A 3 -4.35 8.49 5.67
CA ALA A 3 -4.27 7.71 6.91
C ALA A 3 -2.94 6.93 7.06
N ALA A 4 -2.40 6.35 5.99
CA ALA A 4 -1.14 5.63 6.05
C ALA A 4 0.06 6.57 6.31
N ARG A 5 0.00 7.82 5.84
CA ARG A 5 1.02 8.85 6.10
C ARG A 5 1.01 9.33 7.55
N GLU A 6 -0.16 9.43 8.15
CA GLU A 6 -0.30 9.82 9.57
C GLU A 6 0.25 8.77 10.54
N MET A 7 0.40 7.52 10.09
CA MET A 7 0.97 6.42 10.91
C MET A 7 2.50 6.38 10.85
N LEU A 8 3.15 7.28 10.13
CA LEU A 8 4.61 7.27 9.93
C LEU A 8 5.33 7.98 11.07
N ASP A 9 6.40 7.36 11.58
CA ASP A 9 7.27 8.01 12.57
C ASP A 9 8.24 8.98 11.90
N GLN A 10 8.69 8.64 10.69
CA GLN A 10 9.65 9.43 9.92
C GLN A 10 9.37 9.30 8.43
N VAL A 11 9.48 10.42 7.71
CA VAL A 11 9.48 10.47 6.24
C VAL A 11 10.92 10.66 5.76
N HIS A 12 11.31 9.87 4.75
CA HIS A 12 12.60 9.97 4.09
C HIS A 12 12.50 10.80 2.80
N PRO A 13 13.60 11.42 2.35
CA PRO A 13 13.64 12.10 1.06
C PRO A 13 13.31 11.15 -0.10
N ASN A 14 12.77 11.70 -1.18
CA ASN A 14 12.55 10.97 -2.42
C ASN A 14 13.88 10.47 -3.01
N LEU A 15 13.82 9.34 -3.71
CA LEU A 15 14.96 8.85 -4.46
C LEU A 15 15.28 9.80 -5.62
N VAL A 16 16.58 10.03 -5.82
CA VAL A 16 17.08 10.80 -6.97
C VAL A 16 16.94 10.01 -8.28
N VAL A 17 16.96 8.67 -8.19
CA VAL A 17 16.84 7.76 -9.33
C VAL A 17 15.91 6.60 -8.96
N GLN A 18 14.86 6.40 -9.76
CA GLN A 18 13.97 5.24 -9.72
C GLN A 18 14.22 4.37 -10.95
N TYR A 19 13.82 3.10 -10.89
CA TYR A 19 13.89 2.22 -12.05
C TYR A 19 13.02 2.77 -13.19
N THR A 20 13.57 2.90 -14.39
CA THR A 20 12.95 3.64 -15.50
C THR A 20 11.60 3.08 -15.98
N ALA A 21 11.34 1.79 -15.77
CA ALA A 21 10.07 1.16 -16.11
C ALA A 21 9.10 1.03 -14.92
N ASP A 22 9.45 1.60 -13.77
CA ASP A 22 8.57 1.71 -12.61
C ASP A 22 8.03 3.14 -12.51
N HIS A 23 6.73 3.28 -12.72
CA HIS A 23 6.03 4.56 -12.74
C HIS A 23 5.22 4.80 -11.46
N ASN A 24 5.45 3.98 -10.43
CA ASN A 24 4.76 4.16 -9.16
C ASN A 24 5.28 5.40 -8.44
N ASN A 25 4.36 6.10 -7.78
CA ASN A 25 4.74 7.12 -6.81
C ASN A 25 4.88 6.49 -5.43
N TYR A 26 6.03 6.72 -4.79
CA TYR A 26 6.37 6.13 -3.50
C TYR A 26 6.52 7.19 -2.43
N ASP A 27 6.01 6.88 -1.23
CA ASP A 27 6.50 7.51 0.00
C ASP A 27 7.52 6.59 0.66
N PHE A 28 8.68 7.15 0.95
CA PHE A 28 9.76 6.49 1.69
C PHE A 28 9.66 6.90 3.16
N SER A 29 9.60 5.92 4.05
CA SER A 29 9.27 6.20 5.44
C SER A 29 9.78 5.14 6.41
N LYS A 30 9.52 5.38 7.70
CA LYS A 30 9.84 4.47 8.80
C LYS A 30 8.66 4.38 9.77
N VAL A 31 8.39 3.16 10.23
CA VAL A 31 7.44 2.85 11.31
C VAL A 31 8.08 1.86 12.28
N GLN A 32 8.15 2.21 13.56
CA GLN A 32 8.69 1.43 14.66
C GLN A 32 10.02 0.75 14.34
N GLY A 33 10.97 1.49 13.78
CA GLY A 33 12.28 0.93 13.43
C GLY A 33 12.36 0.29 12.04
N HIS A 34 11.24 0.01 11.38
CA HIS A 34 11.18 -0.66 10.08
C HIS A 34 11.08 0.35 8.93
N ASN A 35 11.89 0.15 7.90
CA ASN A 35 11.78 0.91 6.65
C ASN A 35 10.51 0.46 5.91
N VAL A 36 9.67 1.41 5.55
CA VAL A 36 8.39 1.20 4.87
C VAL A 36 8.35 2.02 3.59
N VAL A 37 7.92 1.39 2.50
CA VAL A 37 7.62 2.05 1.24
C VAL A 37 6.13 1.90 0.94
N ILE A 38 5.46 3.02 0.68
CA ILE A 38 4.02 3.05 0.40
C ILE A 38 3.81 3.49 -1.04
N ALA A 39 2.95 2.78 -1.78
CA ALA A 39 2.44 3.22 -3.07
C ALA A 39 0.92 3.24 -3.05
N CYS A 40 0.32 4.08 -3.91
CA CYS A 40 -1.11 4.02 -4.21
C CYS A 40 -1.31 3.88 -5.71
N LEU A 41 -2.47 3.34 -6.09
CA LEU A 41 -2.91 3.40 -7.47
C LEU A 41 -3.03 4.87 -7.93
N PRO A 42 -2.80 5.13 -9.23
CA PRO A 42 -3.07 6.46 -9.80
C PRO A 42 -4.51 6.90 -9.50
N ALA A 43 -4.70 8.21 -9.36
CA ALA A 43 -6.01 8.76 -9.06
C ALA A 43 -7.05 8.32 -10.11
N GLY A 44 -8.20 7.83 -9.63
CA GLY A 44 -9.28 7.32 -10.47
C GLY A 44 -9.08 5.91 -11.03
N ILE A 45 -7.95 5.24 -10.74
CA ILE A 45 -7.69 3.86 -11.16
C ILE A 45 -7.94 2.90 -9.98
N ILE A 46 -8.72 1.85 -10.25
CA ILE A 46 -9.00 0.76 -9.31
C ILE A 46 -8.85 -0.59 -10.00
N GLY A 47 -8.78 -1.67 -9.21
CA GLY A 47 -8.86 -3.04 -9.70
C GLY A 47 -7.59 -3.85 -9.53
N ILE A 48 -7.75 -5.16 -9.69
CA ILE A 48 -6.74 -6.18 -9.38
C ILE A 48 -5.51 -6.05 -10.28
N THR A 49 -5.71 -5.82 -11.58
CA THR A 49 -4.61 -5.70 -12.55
C THR A 49 -3.70 -4.51 -12.23
N SER A 50 -4.28 -3.34 -11.93
CA SER A 50 -3.50 -2.16 -11.57
C SER A 50 -2.75 -2.37 -10.25
N ALA A 51 -3.40 -2.96 -9.23
CA ALA A 51 -2.75 -3.29 -7.97
C ALA A 51 -1.59 -4.28 -8.14
N ALA A 52 -1.78 -5.31 -8.98
CA ALA A 52 -0.73 -6.27 -9.30
C ALA A 52 0.47 -5.62 -10.00
N THR A 53 0.23 -4.69 -10.92
CA THR A 53 1.31 -3.92 -11.58
C THR A 53 2.10 -3.09 -10.58
N VAL A 54 1.41 -2.33 -9.71
CA VAL A 54 2.08 -1.54 -8.66
C VAL A 54 2.93 -2.43 -7.76
N ALA A 55 2.38 -3.54 -7.27
CA ALA A 55 3.10 -4.47 -6.40
C ALA A 55 4.30 -5.12 -7.11
N LYS A 56 4.12 -5.55 -8.36
CA LYS A 56 5.20 -6.15 -9.18
C LYS A 56 6.36 -5.19 -9.36
N ASP A 57 6.07 -3.94 -9.71
CA ASP A 57 7.08 -2.92 -9.94
C ASP A 57 7.78 -2.55 -8.62
N MET A 58 7.04 -2.47 -7.50
CA MET A 58 7.60 -2.28 -6.16
C MET A 58 8.60 -3.38 -5.78
N LEU A 59 8.25 -4.65 -5.98
CA LEU A 59 9.16 -5.78 -5.72
C LEU A 59 10.36 -5.80 -6.69
N ARG A 60 10.18 -5.28 -7.91
CA ARG A 60 11.27 -5.14 -8.86
C ARG A 60 12.26 -4.06 -8.40
N THR A 61 11.77 -2.93 -7.91
CA THR A 61 12.58 -1.77 -7.50
C THR A 61 13.23 -1.99 -6.13
N PHE A 62 12.49 -2.53 -5.15
CA PHE A 62 12.98 -2.68 -3.77
C PHE A 62 13.24 -4.14 -3.40
N LYS A 63 14.47 -4.58 -3.66
CA LYS A 63 14.89 -5.98 -3.43
C LYS A 63 14.93 -6.42 -1.97
N LEU A 64 14.87 -5.48 -1.02
CA LEU A 64 14.90 -5.76 0.41
C LEU A 64 13.50 -5.82 1.06
N ILE A 65 12.42 -5.72 0.28
CA ILE A 65 11.06 -5.95 0.80
C ILE A 65 10.95 -7.41 1.27
N ARG A 66 10.52 -7.58 2.52
CA ARG A 66 10.36 -8.91 3.15
C ARG A 66 8.92 -9.42 3.13
N PHE A 67 7.95 -8.51 3.17
CA PHE A 67 6.52 -8.79 3.08
C PHE A 67 5.81 -7.54 2.55
N GLY A 68 4.59 -7.72 2.03
CA GLY A 68 3.75 -6.63 1.56
C GLY A 68 2.37 -6.68 2.21
N LEU A 69 1.77 -5.51 2.43
CA LEU A 69 0.40 -5.36 2.92
C LEU A 69 -0.43 -4.69 1.84
N MET A 70 -1.51 -5.34 1.39
CA MET A 70 -2.48 -4.73 0.49
C MET A 70 -3.65 -4.20 1.32
N VAL A 71 -3.79 -2.88 1.36
CA VAL A 71 -4.85 -2.21 2.11
C VAL A 71 -5.87 -1.63 1.13
N GLY A 72 -7.14 -1.99 1.30
CA GLY A 72 -8.24 -1.53 0.48
C GLY A 72 -9.58 -1.65 1.20
N ILE A 73 -10.64 -1.21 0.54
CA ILE A 73 -12.01 -1.37 1.03
C ILE A 73 -12.65 -2.61 0.40
N GLY A 74 -13.52 -3.27 1.14
CA GLY A 74 -14.30 -4.42 0.67
C GLY A 74 -15.77 -4.26 1.02
N GLY A 75 -16.64 -4.96 0.28
CA GLY A 75 -18.05 -5.12 0.65
C GLY A 75 -18.23 -6.33 1.56
N GLY A 76 -19.04 -6.17 2.62
CA GLY A 76 -19.42 -7.26 3.52
C GLY A 76 -20.83 -7.80 3.23
N ILE A 77 -21.06 -9.08 3.50
CA ILE A 77 -22.39 -9.71 3.44
C ILE A 77 -22.75 -10.20 4.85
N PRO A 78 -23.41 -9.35 5.67
CA PRO A 78 -23.80 -9.75 7.02
C PRO A 78 -24.86 -10.86 7.00
N SER A 79 -24.84 -11.71 8.01
CA SER A 79 -25.85 -12.76 8.22
C SER A 79 -26.13 -12.95 9.72
N GLY A 80 -27.15 -13.74 10.06
CA GLY A 80 -27.42 -14.06 11.47
C GLY A 80 -26.27 -14.78 12.19
N THR A 81 -25.36 -15.43 11.44
CA THR A 81 -24.16 -16.08 11.98
C THR A 81 -22.89 -15.24 11.86
N PHE A 82 -22.90 -14.22 11.00
CA PHE A 82 -21.75 -13.35 10.73
C PHE A 82 -22.17 -11.89 10.90
N ASP A 83 -21.87 -11.34 12.08
CA ASP A 83 -22.11 -9.94 12.43
C ASP A 83 -21.02 -9.04 11.83
N ILE A 84 -21.06 -8.84 10.51
CA ILE A 84 -20.15 -7.95 9.77
C ILE A 84 -20.75 -6.54 9.75
N ARG A 85 -20.01 -5.55 10.21
CA ARG A 85 -20.45 -4.16 10.35
C ARG A 85 -19.58 -3.19 9.56
N LEU A 86 -20.15 -2.03 9.22
CA LEU A 86 -19.39 -0.95 8.60
C LEU A 86 -18.30 -0.46 9.57
N GLY A 87 -17.06 -0.42 9.11
CA GLY A 87 -15.89 -0.06 9.91
C GLY A 87 -15.08 -1.26 10.41
N ASP A 88 -15.59 -2.49 10.23
CA ASP A 88 -14.80 -3.68 10.55
C ASP A 88 -13.58 -3.80 9.63
N VAL A 89 -12.47 -4.24 10.22
CA VAL A 89 -11.24 -4.59 9.51
C VAL A 89 -11.15 -6.11 9.42
N VAL A 90 -11.02 -6.61 8.19
CA VAL A 90 -10.82 -8.04 7.91
C VAL A 90 -9.38 -8.25 7.44
N VAL A 91 -8.74 -9.32 7.92
CA VAL A 91 -7.32 -9.66 7.66
C VAL A 91 -7.23 -11.04 7.03
#